data_AF-A0A929VC02-F1
#
_entry.id   AF-A0A929VC02-F1
#
_cell.length_a   1.000
_cell.length_b   1.000
_cell.length_c   1.000
_cell.angle_alpha   90.00
_cell.angle_beta   90.00
_cell.angle_gamma   90.00
#
_symmetry.space_group_name_H-M   'P 1'
#
loop_
_entity.id
_entity.type
_entity.pdbx_description
1 polymer ?
#
loop_
_entity_poly.entity_id
_entity_poly.type
_entity_poly.pdbx_seq_one_letter_code
_entity_poly.pdbx_strand_id
1 'polypeptide(L)'
;YHEKYQRAIGVSDVTTCNGCDNDFMENARIHGIFDMIDAIGGWNTAENTNGVVIAQMMIASYYHRFENKEALKVASDTFMARALIADWLAQSNVAHDFYFQYAPEHGIDPFKLQEHLEEVKEFYKKRLSELLEKKLGSQLRGREIHLQKIRFSWNGAFYFAVDCELTGSAKEAGGAER
;
A
#
# COMPACT_ATOMS: atom_id res chain seq x y z
N TYR A 1 0.24 22.55 -5.73
CA TYR A 1 -1.01 22.20 -6.45
C TYR A 1 -2.20 22.20 -5.50
N HIS A 2 -2.12 21.49 -4.36
CA HIS A 2 -3.11 21.54 -3.29
C HIS A 2 -3.45 22.94 -2.79
N GLU A 3 -2.45 23.71 -2.39
CA GLU A 3 -2.64 25.07 -1.86
C GLU A 3 -3.36 26.00 -2.85
N LYS A 4 -3.12 25.79 -4.16
CA LYS A 4 -3.64 26.65 -5.23
C LYS A 4 -4.97 26.18 -5.80
N TYR A 5 -5.18 24.87 -5.90
CA TYR A 5 -6.31 24.29 -6.64
C TYR A 5 -7.25 23.46 -5.76
N GLN A 6 -6.85 23.11 -4.54
CA GLN A 6 -7.66 22.33 -3.57
C GLN A 6 -8.20 21.02 -4.17
N ARG A 7 -7.43 20.40 -5.07
CA ARG A 7 -7.84 19.17 -5.79
C ARG A 7 -7.14 17.96 -5.22
N ALA A 8 -7.88 16.84 -5.11
CA ALA A 8 -7.26 15.56 -4.81
C ALA A 8 -6.24 15.16 -5.88
N ILE A 9 -5.15 14.51 -5.46
CA ILE A 9 -4.12 14.00 -6.36
C ILE A 9 -4.04 12.49 -6.18
N GLY A 10 -4.06 11.74 -7.28
CA GLY A 10 -3.96 10.29 -7.26
C GLY A 10 -2.90 9.81 -8.23
N VAL A 11 -2.25 8.70 -7.88
CA VAL A 11 -1.26 8.03 -8.72
C VAL A 11 -1.78 6.65 -9.08
N SER A 12 -1.79 6.33 -10.37
CA SER A 12 -2.10 5.00 -10.87
C SER A 12 -0.88 4.47 -11.59
N ASP A 13 -0.28 3.43 -11.06
CA ASP A 13 0.85 2.75 -11.67
C ASP A 13 0.37 1.48 -12.38
N VAL A 14 0.55 1.47 -13.69
CA VAL A 14 0.11 0.40 -14.60
C VAL A 14 1.26 -0.08 -15.47
N THR A 15 2.49 0.20 -15.07
CA THR A 15 3.70 -0.06 -15.85
C THR A 15 4.12 -1.53 -15.79
N THR A 16 3.84 -2.23 -14.68
CA THR A 16 4.28 -3.60 -14.40
C THR A 16 3.14 -4.62 -14.44
N CYS A 17 3.48 -5.89 -14.67
CA CYS A 17 2.50 -6.98 -14.80
C CYS A 17 1.76 -7.32 -13.50
N ASN A 18 2.34 -7.09 -12.32
CA ASN A 18 1.68 -7.22 -11.02
C ASN A 18 2.35 -6.25 -10.05
N GLY A 19 1.56 -5.55 -9.23
CA GLY A 19 2.06 -4.54 -8.30
C GLY A 19 2.53 -3.25 -8.97
N CYS A 20 3.31 -2.47 -8.23
CA CYS A 20 3.93 -1.21 -8.67
C CYS A 20 5.35 -1.40 -9.25
N ASP A 21 5.82 -0.44 -10.04
CA ASP A 21 7.21 -0.23 -10.38
C ASP A 21 8.04 0.19 -9.15
N ASN A 22 9.09 -0.57 -8.85
CA ASN A 22 9.89 -0.35 -7.65
C ASN A 22 10.69 0.96 -7.71
N ASP A 23 11.19 1.35 -8.88
CA ASP A 23 12.00 2.56 -9.03
C ASP A 23 11.13 3.80 -8.81
N PHE A 24 9.94 3.85 -9.41
CA PHE A 24 8.97 4.90 -9.17
C PHE A 24 8.61 5.00 -7.69
N MET A 25 8.27 3.89 -7.05
CA MET A 25 7.84 3.89 -5.64
C MET A 25 8.96 4.30 -4.68
N GLU A 26 10.20 3.91 -4.95
CA GLU A 26 11.35 4.33 -4.15
C GLU A 26 11.65 5.82 -4.30
N ASN A 27 11.57 6.35 -5.53
CA ASN A 27 11.70 7.79 -5.76
C ASN A 27 10.56 8.57 -5.11
N ALA A 28 9.31 8.07 -5.21
CA ALA A 28 8.15 8.68 -4.58
C ALA A 28 8.30 8.78 -3.05
N ARG A 29 8.85 7.74 -2.43
CA ARG A 29 9.18 7.68 -1.00
C ARG A 29 10.24 8.72 -0.61
N ILE A 30 11.36 8.75 -1.34
CA ILE A 30 12.49 9.68 -1.07
C ILE A 30 12.04 11.15 -1.18
N HIS A 31 11.13 11.45 -2.12
CA HIS A 31 10.61 12.79 -2.34
C HIS A 31 9.35 13.13 -1.54
N GLY A 32 8.91 12.29 -0.60
CA GLY A 32 7.76 12.56 0.25
C GLY A 32 6.42 12.62 -0.50
N ILE A 33 6.32 11.97 -1.66
CA ILE A 33 5.10 11.99 -2.50
C ILE A 33 3.90 11.40 -1.74
N PHE A 34 4.11 10.39 -0.90
CA PHE A 34 3.02 9.74 -0.15
C PHE A 34 2.33 10.67 0.85
N ASP A 35 2.99 11.73 1.31
CA ASP A 35 2.37 12.76 2.15
C ASP A 35 1.52 13.75 1.33
N MET A 36 1.72 13.80 0.01
CA MET A 36 1.03 14.73 -0.88
C MET A 36 -0.19 14.13 -1.58
N ILE A 37 -0.20 12.84 -1.91
CA ILE A 37 -1.26 12.23 -2.75
C ILE A 37 -2.40 11.62 -1.94
N ASP A 38 -3.63 11.68 -2.41
CA ASP A 38 -4.82 11.16 -1.71
C ASP A 38 -5.12 9.70 -2.06
N ALA A 39 -4.56 9.20 -3.16
CA ALA A 39 -4.76 7.83 -3.61
C ALA A 39 -3.54 7.30 -4.35
N ILE A 40 -3.27 6.00 -4.19
CA ILE A 40 -2.34 5.26 -5.03
C ILE A 40 -2.91 3.87 -5.33
N GLY A 41 -2.56 3.33 -6.48
CA GLY A 41 -2.80 1.93 -6.83
C GLY A 41 -1.74 1.45 -7.81
N GLY A 42 -1.39 0.18 -7.74
CA GLY A 42 -0.42 -0.46 -8.61
C GLY A 42 -0.89 -1.83 -9.07
N TRP A 43 -1.29 -1.94 -10.34
CA TRP A 43 -1.71 -3.20 -10.93
C TRP A 43 -1.72 -3.13 -12.46
N ASN A 44 -1.56 -4.26 -13.16
CA ASN A 44 -1.48 -4.29 -14.63
C ASN A 44 -2.79 -3.95 -15.34
N THR A 45 -3.93 -4.34 -14.77
CA THR A 45 -5.22 -4.03 -15.35
C THR A 45 -5.55 -2.57 -15.11
N ALA A 46 -5.21 -1.72 -16.09
CA ALA A 46 -5.36 -0.28 -15.99
C ALA A 46 -6.77 0.18 -15.60
N GLU A 47 -7.81 -0.51 -16.06
CA GLU A 47 -9.20 -0.20 -15.70
C GLU A 47 -9.45 -0.35 -14.18
N ASN A 48 -8.89 -1.39 -13.55
CA ASN A 48 -9.01 -1.61 -12.10
C ASN A 48 -8.24 -0.54 -11.33
N THR A 49 -6.97 -0.31 -11.68
CA THR A 49 -6.09 0.64 -10.99
C THR A 49 -6.60 2.07 -11.14
N ASN A 50 -6.88 2.50 -12.37
CA ASN A 50 -7.42 3.83 -12.64
C ASN A 50 -8.80 3.99 -11.98
N GLY A 51 -9.66 2.98 -12.04
CA GLY A 51 -10.99 3.02 -11.43
C GLY A 51 -10.94 3.27 -9.92
N VAL A 52 -10.11 2.51 -9.20
CA VAL A 52 -9.92 2.68 -7.74
C VAL A 52 -9.35 4.05 -7.40
N VAL A 53 -8.31 4.48 -8.12
CA VAL A 53 -7.64 5.77 -7.89
C VAL A 53 -8.59 6.94 -8.17
N ILE A 54 -9.33 6.90 -9.28
CA ILE A 54 -10.35 7.92 -9.61
C ILE A 54 -11.46 7.94 -8.56
N ALA A 55 -11.98 6.78 -8.14
CA ALA A 55 -13.02 6.71 -7.12
C ALA A 55 -12.56 7.35 -5.80
N GLN A 56 -11.34 7.04 -5.34
CA GLN A 56 -10.78 7.66 -4.13
C GLN A 56 -10.55 9.17 -4.30
N MET A 57 -10.05 9.62 -5.46
CA MET A 57 -9.91 11.05 -5.74
C MET A 57 -11.26 11.78 -5.77
N MET A 58 -12.32 11.15 -6.29
CA MET A 58 -13.67 11.72 -6.28
C MET A 58 -14.22 11.85 -4.86
N ILE A 59 -14.06 10.82 -4.02
CA ILE A 59 -14.46 10.85 -2.61
C ILE A 59 -13.69 11.94 -1.86
N ALA A 60 -12.35 11.97 -2.00
CA ALA A 60 -11.52 12.99 -1.40
C ALA A 60 -11.93 14.39 -1.87
N SER A 61 -12.19 14.59 -3.16
CA SER A 61 -12.62 15.89 -3.70
C SER A 61 -14.00 16.31 -3.17
N TYR A 62 -14.97 15.38 -3.10
CA TYR A 62 -16.30 15.64 -2.55
C TYR A 62 -16.25 16.11 -1.09
N TYR A 63 -15.33 15.55 -0.30
CA TYR A 63 -15.12 15.93 1.09
C TYR A 63 -14.08 17.04 1.28
N HIS A 64 -13.66 17.76 0.24
CA HIS A 64 -12.60 18.77 0.32
C HIS A 64 -11.34 18.25 1.02
N ARG A 65 -10.88 17.07 0.59
CA ARG A 65 -9.78 16.29 1.18
C ARG A 65 -9.97 15.99 2.67
N PHE A 66 -11.24 15.79 3.06
CA PHE A 66 -11.66 15.49 4.43
C PHE A 66 -11.32 16.60 5.43
N GLU A 67 -11.32 17.86 4.98
CA GLU A 67 -11.15 19.01 5.87
C GLU A 67 -12.16 18.96 7.02
N ASN A 68 -11.68 19.11 8.27
CA ASN A 68 -12.48 18.99 9.48
C ASN A 68 -13.21 17.63 9.66
N LYS A 69 -12.73 16.56 8.99
CA LYS A 69 -13.32 15.20 9.05
C LYS A 69 -12.26 14.14 9.33
N GLU A 70 -11.60 14.25 10.49
CA GLU A 70 -10.45 13.42 10.86
C GLU A 70 -10.71 11.91 10.74
N ALA A 71 -11.86 11.43 11.23
CA ALA A 71 -12.19 10.00 11.15
C ALA A 71 -12.25 9.48 9.70
N LEU A 72 -12.80 10.27 8.77
CA LEU A 72 -12.84 9.91 7.35
C LEU A 72 -11.46 10.04 6.70
N LYS A 73 -10.66 11.03 7.12
CA LYS A 73 -9.28 11.18 6.68
C LYS A 73 -8.44 9.97 7.05
N VAL A 74 -8.53 9.49 8.29
CA VAL A 74 -7.85 8.28 8.76
C VAL A 74 -8.32 7.05 7.97
N ALA A 75 -9.61 6.91 7.69
CA ALA A 75 -10.13 5.81 6.88
C ALA A 75 -9.56 5.83 5.45
N SER A 76 -9.48 7.01 4.83
CA SER A 76 -8.90 7.19 3.49
C SER A 76 -7.39 6.92 3.48
N ASP A 77 -6.65 7.41 4.47
CA ASP A 77 -5.21 7.15 4.61
C ASP A 77 -4.93 5.67 4.88
N THR A 78 -5.80 5.00 5.65
CA THR A 78 -5.71 3.55 5.89
C THR A 78 -5.93 2.80 4.58
N PHE A 79 -6.86 3.24 3.73
CA PHE A 79 -7.05 2.66 2.41
C PHE A 79 -5.80 2.83 1.52
N MET A 80 -5.18 4.01 1.54
CA MET A 80 -3.92 4.26 0.83
C MET A 80 -2.77 3.40 1.37
N ALA A 81 -2.66 3.25 2.70
CA ALA A 81 -1.67 2.38 3.33
C ALA A 81 -1.84 0.92 2.89
N ARG A 82 -3.08 0.43 2.77
CA ARG A 82 -3.36 -0.91 2.24
C ARG A 82 -2.86 -1.07 0.80
N ALA A 83 -3.02 -0.05 -0.05
CA ALA A 83 -2.49 -0.09 -1.41
C ALA A 83 -0.95 -0.11 -1.44
N LEU A 84 -0.28 0.73 -0.63
CA LEU A 84 1.18 0.69 -0.50
C LEU A 84 1.68 -0.69 -0.05
N ILE A 85 0.99 -1.33 0.90
CA ILE A 85 1.37 -2.65 1.39
C ILE A 85 1.08 -3.74 0.36
N ALA A 86 -0.13 -3.78 -0.20
CA ALA A 86 -0.54 -4.85 -1.11
C ALA A 86 0.15 -4.75 -2.47
N ASP A 87 0.10 -3.58 -3.10
CA ASP A 87 0.53 -3.41 -4.48
C ASP A 87 2.05 -3.29 -4.57
N TRP A 88 2.67 -2.56 -3.65
CA TRP A 88 4.11 -2.35 -3.68
C TRP A 88 4.88 -3.32 -2.78
N LEU A 89 4.64 -3.33 -1.47
CA LEU A 89 5.46 -4.16 -0.57
C LEU A 89 5.21 -5.65 -0.82
N ALA A 90 3.97 -6.09 -0.97
CA ALA A 90 3.67 -7.49 -1.20
C ALA A 90 3.94 -7.88 -2.66
N GLN A 91 3.20 -7.31 -3.61
CA GLN A 91 3.20 -7.83 -4.99
C GLN A 91 4.48 -7.51 -5.76
N SER A 92 5.09 -6.33 -5.58
CA SER A 92 6.35 -5.99 -6.25
C SER A 92 7.61 -6.50 -5.55
N ASN A 93 7.52 -6.93 -4.28
CA ASN A 93 8.69 -7.34 -3.51
C ASN A 93 8.50 -8.74 -2.89
N VAL A 94 7.67 -8.90 -1.84
CA VAL A 94 7.55 -10.18 -1.12
C VAL A 94 7.13 -11.34 -2.02
N ALA A 95 6.21 -11.10 -2.97
CA ALA A 95 5.76 -12.12 -3.89
C ALA A 95 6.89 -12.64 -4.76
N HIS A 96 7.75 -11.76 -5.28
CA HIS A 96 8.91 -12.17 -6.08
C HIS A 96 9.83 -13.11 -5.28
N ASP A 97 10.20 -12.73 -4.06
CA ASP A 97 11.02 -13.57 -3.18
C ASP A 97 10.34 -14.90 -2.85
N PHE A 98 9.02 -14.89 -2.64
CA PHE A 98 8.25 -16.10 -2.40
C PHE A 98 8.27 -17.06 -3.59
N TYR A 99 7.89 -16.58 -4.77
CA TYR A 99 7.74 -17.40 -5.98
C TYR A 99 9.08 -17.97 -6.47
N PHE A 100 10.16 -17.19 -6.40
CA PHE A 100 11.43 -17.56 -7.02
C PHE A 100 12.46 -18.16 -6.06
N GLN A 101 12.27 -18.02 -4.75
CA GLN A 101 13.22 -18.54 -3.75
C GLN A 101 12.52 -19.43 -2.72
N TYR A 102 11.63 -18.84 -1.90
CA TYR A 102 11.10 -19.54 -0.73
C TYR A 102 10.26 -20.77 -1.11
N ALA A 103 9.30 -20.62 -2.02
CA ALA A 103 8.40 -21.72 -2.40
C ALA A 103 9.17 -22.90 -3.05
N PRO A 104 10.08 -22.69 -4.02
CA PRO A 104 10.93 -23.76 -4.54
C PRO A 104 11.79 -24.47 -3.49
N GLU A 105 12.41 -23.72 -2.57
CA GLU A 105 13.27 -24.28 -1.52
C GLU A 105 12.50 -25.14 -0.50
N HIS A 106 11.21 -24.83 -0.30
CA HIS A 106 10.34 -25.53 0.66
C HIS A 106 9.39 -26.53 -0.01
N GLY A 107 9.47 -26.69 -1.34
CA GLY A 107 8.60 -27.61 -2.09
C GLY A 107 7.13 -27.19 -2.14
N ILE A 108 6.83 -25.90 -2.00
CA ILE A 108 5.47 -25.35 -1.98
C ILE A 108 5.01 -25.02 -3.39
N ASP A 109 3.80 -25.47 -3.78
CA ASP A 109 3.13 -24.97 -4.99
C ASP A 109 2.46 -23.62 -4.66
N PRO A 110 2.95 -22.49 -5.21
CA PRO A 110 2.45 -21.18 -4.84
C PRO A 110 1.03 -20.90 -5.39
N PHE A 111 0.51 -21.76 -6.27
CA PHE A 111 -0.87 -21.70 -6.76
C PHE A 111 -1.80 -22.66 -5.99
N LYS A 112 -1.25 -23.50 -5.11
CA LYS A 112 -1.98 -24.46 -4.26
C LYS A 112 -1.29 -24.60 -2.91
N LEU A 113 -1.51 -23.62 -2.02
CA LEU A 113 -0.86 -23.56 -0.72
C LEU A 113 -1.25 -24.72 0.20
N GLN A 114 -2.53 -25.10 0.23
CA GLN A 114 -3.05 -26.23 1.00
C GLN A 114 -2.59 -26.17 2.48
N GLU A 115 -1.88 -27.19 2.96
CA GLU A 115 -1.33 -27.27 4.32
C GLU A 115 -0.29 -26.19 4.63
N HIS A 116 0.36 -25.59 3.61
CA HIS A 116 1.36 -24.54 3.78
C HIS A 116 0.76 -23.14 3.96
N LEU A 117 -0.58 -23.00 3.96
CA LEU A 117 -1.23 -21.67 4.02
C LEU A 117 -0.75 -20.82 5.21
N GLU A 118 -0.66 -21.40 6.41
CA GLU A 118 -0.25 -20.66 7.60
C GLU A 118 1.26 -20.36 7.59
N GLU A 119 2.08 -21.29 7.09
CA GLU A 119 3.52 -21.08 6.89
C GLU A 119 3.77 -19.88 5.95
N VAL A 120 3.08 -19.85 4.81
CA VAL A 120 3.20 -18.78 3.81
C VAL A 120 2.68 -17.45 4.36
N LYS A 121 1.60 -17.46 5.16
CA LYS A 121 1.14 -16.24 5.84
C LYS A 121 2.18 -15.68 6.79
N GLU A 122 2.84 -16.52 7.58
CA GLU A 122 3.90 -16.08 8.50
C GLU A 122 5.13 -15.57 7.74
N PHE A 123 5.51 -16.23 6.63
CA PHE A 123 6.54 -15.72 5.72
C PHE A 123 6.20 -14.29 5.23
N TYR A 124 5.00 -14.11 4.67
CA TYR A 124 4.58 -12.80 4.17
C TYR A 124 4.50 -11.76 5.29
N LYS A 125 3.96 -12.12 6.45
CA LYS A 125 3.84 -11.22 7.61
C LYS A 125 5.20 -10.71 8.03
N LYS A 126 6.18 -11.61 8.20
CA LYS A 126 7.55 -11.24 8.58
C LYS A 126 8.18 -10.30 7.55
N ARG A 127 8.15 -10.66 6.26
CA ARG A 127 8.74 -9.84 5.19
C ARG A 127 8.08 -8.48 5.03
N LEU A 128 6.76 -8.41 5.18
CA LEU A 128 6.03 -7.16 5.12
C LEU A 128 6.37 -6.25 6.30
N SER A 129 6.50 -6.80 7.52
CA SER A 129 6.97 -6.02 8.67
C SER A 129 8.37 -5.45 8.46
N GLU A 130 9.31 -6.25 7.94
CA GLU A 130 10.67 -5.80 7.60
C GLU A 130 10.65 -4.66 6.56
N LEU A 131 9.84 -4.80 5.50
CA LEU A 131 9.72 -3.79 4.45
C LEU A 131 8.98 -2.54 4.90
N LEU A 132 7.95 -2.67 5.74
CA LEU A 132 7.24 -1.54 6.34
C LEU A 132 8.20 -0.65 7.12
N GLU A 133 9.02 -1.26 7.99
CA GLU A 133 10.04 -0.54 8.74
C GLU A 133 11.09 0.06 7.81
N LYS A 134 11.66 -0.74 6.91
CA LYS A 134 12.76 -0.31 6.03
C LYS A 134 12.37 0.81 5.06
N LYS A 135 11.18 0.73 4.45
CA LYS A 135 10.76 1.67 3.41
C LYS A 135 9.94 2.82 4.00
N LEU A 136 8.97 2.52 4.86
CA LEU A 136 8.01 3.51 5.36
C LEU A 136 8.28 3.93 6.81
N GLY A 137 9.30 3.39 7.48
CA GLY A 137 9.52 3.65 8.91
C GLY A 137 8.34 3.17 9.77
N SER A 138 7.55 2.21 9.26
CA SER A 138 6.28 1.76 9.82
C SER A 138 5.26 2.90 10.03
N GLN A 139 5.33 3.97 9.24
CA GLN A 139 4.48 5.14 9.37
C GLN A 139 3.97 5.66 8.03
N LEU A 140 2.82 6.32 8.07
CA LEU A 140 2.29 7.14 6.98
C LEU A 140 1.74 8.43 7.58
N ARG A 141 2.21 9.59 7.12
CA ARG A 141 1.74 10.91 7.60
C ARG A 141 1.83 11.08 9.12
N GLY A 142 2.89 10.54 9.71
CA GLY A 142 3.14 10.55 11.15
C GLY A 142 2.25 9.62 11.97
N ARG A 143 1.40 8.81 11.35
CA ARG A 143 0.60 7.76 12.01
C ARG A 143 1.29 6.41 11.86
N GLU A 144 1.26 5.59 12.90
CA GLU A 144 1.85 4.24 12.87
C GLU A 144 0.97 3.28 12.08
N ILE A 145 1.61 2.46 11.24
CA ILE A 145 0.96 1.42 10.45
C ILE A 145 1.07 0.11 11.22
N HIS A 146 -0.07 -0.46 11.61
CA HIS A 146 -0.13 -1.81 12.20
C HIS A 146 -0.75 -2.80 11.23
N LEU A 147 0.01 -3.84 10.91
CA LEU A 147 -0.44 -4.95 10.08
C LEU A 147 -1.42 -5.84 10.88
N GLN A 148 -2.65 -6.00 10.39
CA GLN A 148 -3.70 -6.72 11.12
C GLN A 148 -3.91 -8.13 10.58
N LYS A 149 -4.23 -8.26 9.29
CA LYS A 149 -4.60 -9.55 8.70
C LYS A 149 -4.10 -9.67 7.27
N ILE A 150 -3.51 -10.82 6.97
CA ILE A 150 -3.14 -11.24 5.61
C ILE A 150 -4.09 -12.33 5.14
N ARG A 151 -4.49 -12.25 3.87
CA ARG A 151 -5.34 -13.23 3.21
C ARG A 151 -4.82 -13.55 1.82
N PHE A 152 -4.97 -14.81 1.48
CA PHE A 152 -4.81 -15.34 0.13
C PHE A 152 -6.17 -15.84 -0.35
N SER A 153 -6.47 -15.66 -1.63
CA SER A 153 -7.71 -16.14 -2.24
C SER A 153 -7.43 -17.37 -3.10
N TRP A 154 -8.43 -18.22 -3.30
CA TRP A 154 -8.36 -19.38 -4.21
C TRP A 154 -7.25 -20.40 -3.89
N ASN A 155 -6.84 -20.47 -2.62
CA ASN A 155 -5.74 -21.33 -2.17
C ASN A 155 -4.38 -21.04 -2.87
N GLY A 156 -4.17 -19.82 -3.37
CA GLY A 156 -2.91 -19.44 -4.02
C GLY A 156 -2.40 -18.09 -3.54
N ALA A 157 -1.08 -17.90 -3.56
CA ALA A 157 -0.43 -16.68 -3.09
C ALA A 157 -0.65 -15.45 -4.00
N PHE A 158 -1.16 -15.67 -5.21
CA PHE A 158 -1.26 -14.64 -6.26
C PHE A 158 -2.23 -13.50 -5.89
N TYR A 159 -3.39 -13.87 -5.33
CA TYR A 159 -4.41 -12.92 -4.92
C TYR A 159 -4.26 -12.60 -3.43
N PHE A 160 -3.37 -11.67 -3.16
CA PHE A 160 -3.06 -11.17 -1.82
C PHE A 160 -4.02 -10.05 -1.41
N ALA A 161 -4.45 -10.06 -0.15
CA ALA A 161 -5.15 -8.95 0.48
C ALA A 161 -4.66 -8.74 1.90
N VAL A 162 -4.64 -7.47 2.31
CA VAL A 162 -4.19 -7.06 3.63
C VAL A 162 -5.16 -6.08 4.28
N ASP A 163 -5.28 -6.21 5.60
CA ASP A 163 -5.82 -5.17 6.46
C ASP A 163 -4.69 -4.59 7.31
N CYS A 164 -4.70 -3.27 7.45
CA CYS A 164 -3.86 -2.55 8.38
C CYS A 164 -4.69 -1.49 9.10
N GLU A 165 -4.12 -0.94 10.15
CA GLU A 165 -4.70 0.15 10.94
C GLU A 165 -3.68 1.28 11.06
N LEU A 166 -4.18 2.52 11.02
CA LEU A 166 -3.38 3.71 11.33
C LEU A 166 -3.73 4.22 12.73
N THR A 167 -2.74 4.28 13.62
CA THR A 167 -2.92 4.78 14.99
C THR A 167 -2.06 6.02 15.26
N GLY A 168 -2.31 6.69 16.40
CA GLY A 168 -1.62 7.92 16.80
C GLY A 168 -2.30 9.19 16.29
N SER A 169 -1.64 10.33 16.48
CA SER A 169 -2.04 11.63 15.91
C SER A 169 -1.08 11.98 14.77
N ALA A 170 -1.60 12.52 13.67
CA ALA A 170 -0.74 13.07 12.62
C ALA A 170 0.21 14.08 13.26
N LYS A 171 1.53 13.91 13.08
CA LYS A 171 2.47 14.95 13.47
C LYS A 171 2.13 16.18 12.63
N GLU A 172 1.89 17.33 13.27
CA GLU A 172 1.84 18.60 12.55
C GLU A 172 3.12 18.67 11.71
N ALA A 173 2.96 18.82 10.39
CA ALA A 173 4.09 19.03 9.51
C ALA A 173 4.83 20.25 10.06
N GLY A 174 5.99 20.01 10.68
CA GLY A 174 6.76 21.02 11.36
C GLY A 174 6.90 22.22 10.43
N GLY A 175 6.51 23.39 10.94
CA GLY A 175 6.70 24.65 10.24
C GLY A 175 8.13 24.70 9.75
N ALA A 176 8.31 24.70 8.43
CA ALA A 176 9.56 25.10 7.83
C ALA A 176 9.78 26.55 8.30
N GLU A 177 10.69 26.72 9.26
CA GLU A 177 11.25 28.03 9.56
C GLU A 177 11.81 28.60 8.26
N ARG A 178 11.43 29.86 8.03
CA ARG A 178 11.73 30.68 6.85
C ARG A 178 13.21 30.99 6.72
#